data_AF-A0A433DKQ2-F1
#
_entry.id   AF-A0A433DKQ2-F1
#
_cell.length_a   1.000
_cell.length_b   1.000
_cell.length_c   1.000
_cell.angle_alpha   90.00
_cell.angle_beta   90.00
_cell.angle_gamma   90.00
#
_symmetry.space_group_name_H-M   'P 1'
#
loop_
_entity.id
_entity.type
_entity.pdbx_description
1 polymer ?
#
loop_
_entity_poly.entity_id
_entity_poly.type
_entity_poly.pdbx_seq_one_letter_code
_entity_poly.pdbx_strand_id
1 'polypeptide(L)'
;MDTTGTLYSMAKFGGFLDKNGDFDGSTLAFMCDAISISIGAIFGTSPCTTFIESGAGITEGGRTGITAITTAFCFFISLFFAPIFASLPPWATGPALILIGSLMMASAKNINWEYIGDSVPAFLTMALIPLTYSIAYGVIAGIVAYVLINGSALFIEKASFGRITHDNSKRETWWSGLAGVGIVPIWIKIVAAKAQGKEYKHEEEDETDESIGSFKQMETEKGVEELPVAVRITE
;
A
#
# COMPACT_ATOMS: atom_id res chain seq x y z
N MET A 1 -9.64 -0.97 -6.52
CA MET A 1 -8.18 -1.17 -6.60
C MET A 1 -7.49 0.16 -6.37
N ASP A 2 -7.79 1.16 -7.19
CA ASP A 2 -7.18 2.49 -7.12
C ASP A 2 -7.37 3.16 -5.75
N THR A 3 -8.61 3.26 -5.25
CA THR A 3 -8.90 3.80 -3.90
C THR A 3 -8.11 3.06 -2.81
N THR A 4 -8.01 1.74 -2.87
CA THR A 4 -7.29 0.96 -1.85
C THR A 4 -5.81 1.32 -1.82
N GLY A 5 -5.17 1.43 -2.99
CA GLY A 5 -3.76 1.80 -3.08
C GLY A 5 -3.49 3.25 -2.66
N THR A 6 -4.33 4.19 -3.10
CA THR A 6 -4.16 5.62 -2.77
C THR A 6 -4.48 5.90 -1.31
N LEU A 7 -5.57 5.35 -0.77
CA LEU A 7 -5.97 5.54 0.63
C LEU A 7 -4.95 4.92 1.60
N TYR A 8 -4.43 3.74 1.29
CA TYR A 8 -3.33 3.13 2.04
C TYR A 8 -2.07 4.02 2.02
N SER A 9 -1.73 4.56 0.86
CA SER A 9 -0.59 5.49 0.72
C SER A 9 -0.81 6.77 1.53
N MET A 10 -2.04 7.31 1.58
CA MET A 10 -2.38 8.48 2.38
C MET A 10 -2.29 8.19 3.88
N ALA A 11 -2.77 7.03 4.33
CA ALA A 11 -2.64 6.60 5.72
C ALA A 11 -1.16 6.51 6.13
N LYS A 12 -0.28 6.08 5.20
CA LYS A 12 1.18 6.05 5.38
C LYS A 12 1.78 7.44 5.54
N PHE A 13 1.39 8.40 4.70
CA PHE A 13 1.87 9.78 4.84
C PHE A 13 1.34 10.48 6.10
N GLY A 14 0.15 10.12 6.57
CA GLY A 14 -0.45 10.65 7.79
C GLY A 14 0.07 10.02 9.09
N GLY A 15 0.81 8.91 9.01
CA GLY A 15 1.26 8.16 10.19
C GLY A 15 0.12 7.45 10.93
N PHE A 16 -0.98 7.12 10.24
CA PHE A 16 -2.19 6.52 10.81
C PHE A 16 -2.22 4.99 10.73
N LEU A 17 -1.15 4.36 10.23
CA LEU A 17 -1.04 2.91 10.11
C LEU A 17 -0.71 2.26 11.47
N ASP A 18 -1.50 1.27 11.84
CA ASP A 18 -1.24 0.37 12.96
C ASP A 18 -0.25 -0.75 12.58
N LYS A 19 0.27 -1.46 13.57
CA LYS A 19 1.24 -2.57 13.43
C LYS A 19 0.76 -3.69 12.50
N ASN A 20 -0.55 -3.81 12.32
CA ASN A 20 -1.20 -4.79 11.46
C ASN A 20 -1.35 -4.32 10.00
N GLY A 21 -0.92 -3.10 9.67
CA GLY A 21 -1.07 -2.54 8.33
C GLY A 21 -2.47 -2.01 8.01
N ASP A 22 -3.33 -1.88 9.02
CA ASP A 22 -4.67 -1.25 8.91
C ASP A 22 -4.67 0.10 9.64
N PHE A 23 -5.66 0.95 9.36
CA PHE A 23 -5.83 2.24 10.03
C PHE A 23 -7.24 2.35 10.60
N ASP A 24 -7.37 3.08 11.71
CA ASP A 24 -8.65 3.20 12.40
C ASP A 24 -9.71 3.84 11.48
N GLY A 25 -10.88 3.22 11.40
CA GLY A 25 -11.96 3.64 10.50
C GLY A 25 -11.76 3.30 9.02
N SER A 26 -10.86 2.39 8.64
CA SER A 26 -10.66 1.98 7.24
C SER A 26 -11.93 1.55 6.51
N THR A 27 -12.79 0.78 7.19
CA THR A 27 -14.10 0.38 6.65
C THR A 27 -15.00 1.59 6.36
N LEU A 28 -15.02 2.58 7.26
CA LEU A 28 -15.83 3.79 7.09
C LEU A 28 -15.28 4.68 5.97
N ALA A 29 -13.95 4.75 5.82
CA ALA A 29 -13.29 5.46 4.74
C ALA A 29 -13.62 4.84 3.36
N PHE A 30 -13.57 3.50 3.24
CA PHE A 30 -13.97 2.81 2.00
C PHE A 30 -15.46 2.94 1.70
N MET A 31 -16.33 2.91 2.73
CA MET A 31 -17.77 3.16 2.56
C MET A 31 -18.05 4.58 2.05
N CYS A 32 -17.33 5.58 2.57
CA CYS A 32 -17.46 6.97 2.13
C CYS A 32 -17.07 7.15 0.65
N ASP A 33 -15.96 6.54 0.23
CA ASP A 33 -15.53 6.53 -1.19
C ASP A 33 -16.57 5.84 -2.09
N ALA A 34 -17.07 4.68 -1.69
CA ALA A 34 -18.09 3.95 -2.46
C ALA A 34 -19.40 4.75 -2.60
N ILE A 35 -19.82 5.45 -1.54
CA ILE A 35 -20.99 6.35 -1.58
C ILE A 35 -20.72 7.53 -2.53
N SER A 36 -19.53 8.15 -2.45
CA SER A 36 -19.13 9.25 -3.32
C SER A 36 -19.14 8.85 -4.81
N ILE A 37 -18.57 7.68 -5.14
CA ILE A 37 -18.58 7.12 -6.49
C ILE A 37 -20.00 6.82 -6.95
N SER A 38 -20.84 6.23 -6.09
CA SER A 38 -22.23 5.91 -6.42
C SER A 38 -23.04 7.16 -6.73
N ILE A 39 -22.88 8.22 -5.93
CA ILE A 39 -23.50 9.52 -6.17
C ILE A 39 -22.97 10.10 -7.49
N GLY A 40 -21.65 10.14 -7.69
CA GLY A 40 -21.04 10.64 -8.93
C GLY A 40 -21.54 9.91 -10.19
N ALA A 41 -21.69 8.59 -10.10
CA ALA A 41 -22.24 7.77 -11.18
C ALA A 41 -23.70 8.11 -11.52
N ILE A 42 -24.53 8.42 -10.51
CA ILE A 42 -25.92 8.89 -10.74
C ILE A 42 -25.94 10.22 -11.50
N PHE A 43 -24.99 11.11 -11.23
CA PHE A 43 -24.82 12.38 -11.94
C PHE A 43 -24.06 12.24 -13.27
N GLY A 44 -23.64 11.02 -13.66
CA GLY A 44 -22.92 10.75 -14.90
C GLY A 44 -21.47 11.27 -14.91
N THR A 45 -20.88 11.55 -13.75
CA THR A 45 -19.48 11.96 -13.64
C THR A 45 -18.55 10.76 -13.60
N SER A 46 -17.27 10.98 -13.88
CA SER A 46 -16.25 9.94 -13.65
C SER A 46 -16.15 9.61 -12.15
N PRO A 47 -15.68 8.40 -11.79
CA PRO A 47 -15.45 8.03 -10.40
C PRO A 47 -14.49 9.01 -9.71
N CYS A 48 -14.92 9.62 -8.62
CA CYS A 48 -14.08 10.46 -7.78
C CYS A 48 -13.39 9.57 -6.74
N THR A 49 -12.06 9.62 -6.67
CA THR A 49 -11.25 8.86 -5.70
C THR A 49 -10.27 9.79 -4.98
N THR A 50 -9.59 9.28 -3.97
CA THR A 50 -8.53 10.00 -3.25
C THR A 50 -7.29 10.17 -4.12
N PHE A 51 -6.79 11.41 -4.19
CA PHE A 51 -5.60 11.77 -4.97
C PHE A 51 -4.32 11.57 -4.16
N ILE A 52 -3.26 11.08 -4.82
CA ILE A 52 -1.96 10.82 -4.17
C ILE A 52 -1.24 12.12 -3.80
N GLU A 53 -1.48 13.17 -4.57
CA GLU A 53 -0.89 14.50 -4.40
C GLU A 53 -1.38 15.17 -3.10
N SER A 54 -2.59 14.83 -2.64
CA SER A 54 -3.13 15.29 -1.36
C SER A 54 -2.26 14.86 -0.17
N GLY A 55 -1.42 13.83 -0.33
CA GLY A 55 -0.46 13.39 0.68
C GLY A 55 0.57 14.46 1.05
N ALA A 56 0.93 15.34 0.11
CA ALA A 56 1.80 16.48 0.40
C ALA A 56 1.13 17.45 1.39
N GLY A 57 -0.17 17.73 1.20
CA GLY A 57 -0.95 18.55 2.13
C GLY A 57 -1.10 17.94 3.52
N ILE A 58 -1.21 16.61 3.63
CA ILE A 58 -1.24 15.90 4.91
C ILE A 58 0.12 16.02 5.64
N THR A 59 1.21 15.96 4.88
CA THR A 59 2.59 16.06 5.39
C THR A 59 2.88 17.47 5.89
N GLU A 60 2.35 18.50 5.23
CA GLU A 60 2.44 19.91 5.64
C GLU A 60 1.54 20.27 6.84
N GLY A 61 0.72 19.33 7.34
CA GLY A 61 -0.09 19.51 8.55
C GLY A 61 -1.61 19.51 8.31
N GLY A 62 -2.07 19.30 7.08
CA GLY A 62 -3.48 19.14 6.70
C GLY A 62 -4.09 17.80 7.12
N ARG A 63 -3.97 17.45 8.41
CA ARG A 63 -4.41 16.15 8.95
C ARG A 63 -5.86 16.14 9.42
N THR A 64 -6.56 17.27 9.34
CA THR A 64 -7.94 17.41 9.81
C THR A 64 -8.92 17.47 8.64
N GLY A 65 -10.13 16.92 8.84
CA GLY A 65 -11.21 16.99 7.86
C GLY A 65 -11.66 18.42 7.52
N ILE A 66 -11.35 19.41 8.36
CA ILE A 66 -11.62 20.83 8.08
C ILE A 66 -10.90 21.29 6.81
N THR A 67 -9.65 20.85 6.60
CA THR A 67 -8.88 21.20 5.40
C THR A 67 -9.52 20.64 4.13
N ALA A 68 -10.06 19.42 4.19
CA ALA A 68 -10.80 18.81 3.09
C ALA A 68 -12.11 19.57 2.80
N ILE A 69 -12.85 19.98 3.85
CA ILE A 69 -14.08 20.78 3.70
C ILE A 69 -13.78 22.15 3.09
N THR A 70 -12.73 22.84 3.56
CA THR A 70 -12.30 24.13 2.98
C THR A 70 -11.91 23.97 1.52
N THR A 71 -11.15 22.93 1.17
CA THR A 71 -10.75 22.66 -0.22
C THR A 71 -11.98 22.37 -1.10
N ALA A 72 -12.91 21.54 -0.63
CA ALA A 72 -14.15 21.27 -1.35
C ALA A 72 -15.01 22.53 -1.54
N PHE A 73 -15.08 23.41 -0.54
CA PHE A 73 -15.78 24.68 -0.62
C PHE A 73 -15.11 25.65 -1.63
N CYS A 74 -13.78 25.72 -1.65
CA CYS A 74 -13.04 26.48 -2.65
C CYS A 74 -13.29 25.94 -4.08
N PHE A 75 -13.30 24.62 -4.26
CA PHE A 75 -13.65 23.99 -5.54
C PHE A 75 -15.11 24.26 -5.95
N PHE A 76 -16.03 24.27 -4.99
CA PHE A 76 -17.44 24.61 -5.23
C PHE A 76 -17.60 26.06 -5.70
N ILE A 77 -16.89 27.02 -5.09
CA ILE A 77 -16.85 28.41 -5.56
C ILE A 77 -16.23 28.49 -6.96
N SER A 78 -15.14 27.75 -7.20
CA SER A 78 -14.47 27.68 -8.51
C SER A 78 -15.39 27.23 -9.65
N LEU A 79 -16.44 26.47 -9.35
CA LEU A 79 -17.44 26.03 -10.34
C LEU A 79 -18.20 27.20 -10.98
N PHE A 80 -18.41 28.30 -10.27
CA PHE A 80 -19.00 29.53 -10.84
C PHE A 80 -18.03 30.26 -11.79
N PHE A 81 -16.73 30.01 -11.64
CA PHE A 81 -15.68 30.51 -12.53
C PHE A 81 -15.35 29.52 -13.67
N ALA A 82 -16.01 28.36 -13.73
CA ALA A 82 -15.90 27.40 -14.85
C ALA A 82 -15.98 28.03 -16.26
N PRO A 83 -16.90 28.97 -16.56
CA PRO A 83 -16.96 29.60 -17.89
C PRO A 83 -15.71 30.42 -18.23
N ILE A 84 -14.97 30.92 -17.23
CA ILE A 84 -13.68 31.60 -17.45
C ILE A 84 -12.59 30.56 -17.76
N PHE A 85 -12.58 29.42 -17.07
CA PHE A 85 -11.64 28.33 -17.35
C PHE A 85 -11.87 27.68 -18.72
N ALA A 86 -13.11 27.68 -19.23
CA ALA A 86 -13.43 27.20 -20.57
C ALA A 86 -12.77 28.01 -21.71
N SER A 87 -12.27 29.22 -21.42
CA SER A 87 -11.49 30.03 -22.36
C SER A 87 -10.01 29.66 -22.42
N LEU A 88 -9.53 28.78 -21.54
CA LEU A 88 -8.14 28.35 -21.53
C LEU A 88 -7.85 27.42 -22.71
N PRO A 89 -6.80 27.72 -23.51
CA PRO A 89 -6.48 26.91 -24.67
C PRO A 89 -5.97 25.52 -24.27
N PRO A 90 -6.26 24.47 -25.06
CA PRO A 90 -5.88 23.09 -24.72
C PRO A 90 -4.37 22.84 -24.58
N TRP A 91 -3.52 23.66 -25.22
CA TRP A 91 -2.06 23.51 -25.09
C TRP A 91 -1.52 23.93 -23.72
N ALA A 92 -2.29 24.67 -22.91
CA ALA A 92 -1.88 25.10 -21.59
C ALA A 92 -1.89 23.96 -20.55
N THR A 93 -2.70 22.92 -20.74
CA THR A 93 -2.82 21.79 -19.79
C THR A 93 -1.76 20.71 -20.00
N GLY A 94 -1.09 20.67 -21.16
CA GLY A 94 -0.07 19.67 -21.48
C GLY A 94 1.09 19.63 -20.48
N PRO A 95 1.78 20.75 -20.19
CA PRO A 95 2.88 20.78 -19.23
C PRO A 95 2.46 20.35 -17.81
N ALA A 96 1.24 20.66 -17.40
CA ALA A 96 0.70 20.26 -16.10
C ALA A 96 0.56 18.73 -16.00
N LEU A 97 0.05 18.08 -17.05
CA LEU A 97 -0.08 16.61 -17.11
C LEU A 97 1.29 15.91 -17.09
N ILE A 98 2.31 16.49 -17.73
CA ILE A 98 3.69 15.96 -17.70
C ILE A 98 4.26 16.03 -16.28
N LEU A 99 4.07 17.14 -15.59
CA LEU A 99 4.52 17.31 -14.21
C LEU A 99 3.81 16.32 -13.27
N ILE A 100 2.49 16.20 -13.35
CA ILE A 100 1.72 15.23 -12.55
C ILE A 100 2.21 13.80 -12.83
N GLY A 101 2.38 13.43 -14.09
CA GLY A 101 2.94 12.13 -14.46
C GLY A 101 4.33 11.88 -13.87
N SER A 102 5.19 12.91 -13.85
CA SER A 102 6.53 12.80 -13.24
C SER A 102 6.48 12.64 -11.72
N LEU A 103 5.51 13.28 -11.05
CA LEU A 103 5.31 13.15 -9.61
C LEU A 103 4.77 11.77 -9.24
N MET A 104 3.83 11.24 -10.02
CA MET A 104 3.28 9.88 -9.81
C MET A 104 4.33 8.78 -10.00
N MET A 105 5.33 8.99 -10.87
CA MET A 105 6.46 8.06 -11.01
C MET A 105 7.31 7.90 -9.74
N ALA A 106 7.29 8.88 -8.82
CA ALA A 106 8.00 8.75 -7.54
C ALA A 106 7.49 7.57 -6.71
N SER A 107 6.20 7.22 -6.82
CA SER A 107 5.61 6.07 -6.14
C SER A 107 6.20 4.74 -6.60
N ALA A 108 6.69 4.65 -7.85
CA ALA A 108 7.34 3.44 -8.38
C ALA A 108 8.66 3.10 -7.67
N LYS A 109 9.26 4.05 -6.93
CA LYS A 109 10.44 3.80 -6.08
C LYS A 109 10.13 2.88 -4.89
N ASN A 110 8.89 2.89 -4.38
CA ASN A 110 8.50 2.07 -3.23
C ASN A 110 8.27 0.59 -3.59
N ILE A 111 8.40 0.22 -4.87
CA ILE A 111 8.26 -1.18 -5.30
C ILE A 111 9.54 -1.94 -4.94
N ASN A 112 9.39 -3.16 -4.43
CA ASN A 112 10.52 -4.04 -4.14
C ASN A 112 11.16 -4.56 -5.44
N TRP A 113 12.14 -3.83 -5.95
CA TRP A 113 12.87 -4.17 -7.18
C TRP A 113 13.84 -5.35 -7.03
N GLU A 114 14.21 -5.69 -5.79
CA GLU A 114 15.17 -6.77 -5.52
C GLU A 114 14.56 -8.16 -5.69
N TYR A 115 13.23 -8.28 -5.57
CA TYR A 115 12.51 -9.54 -5.73
C TYR A 115 11.92 -9.64 -7.14
N ILE A 116 12.41 -10.61 -7.92
CA ILE A 116 11.98 -10.86 -9.31
C ILE A 116 10.47 -11.10 -9.45
N GLY A 117 9.86 -11.71 -8.44
CA GLY A 117 8.42 -12.00 -8.47
C GLY A 117 7.52 -10.76 -8.38
N ASP A 118 8.05 -9.62 -7.89
CA ASP A 118 7.30 -8.36 -7.79
C ASP A 118 7.77 -7.36 -8.85
N SER A 119 9.08 -7.34 -9.16
CA SER A 119 9.67 -6.42 -10.13
C SER A 119 9.25 -6.71 -11.58
N VAL A 120 9.14 -7.99 -11.97
CA VAL A 120 8.72 -8.37 -13.33
C VAL A 120 7.27 -7.98 -13.61
N PRO A 121 6.28 -8.30 -12.74
CA PRO A 121 4.91 -7.83 -12.91
C PRO A 121 4.77 -6.31 -12.90
N ALA A 122 5.50 -5.61 -12.02
CA ALA A 122 5.48 -4.16 -11.95
C ALA A 122 5.99 -3.50 -13.25
N PHE A 123 7.12 -3.99 -13.78
CA PHE A 123 7.67 -3.54 -15.04
C PHE A 123 6.71 -3.79 -16.22
N LEU A 124 6.14 -5.00 -16.29
CA LEU A 124 5.20 -5.37 -17.34
C LEU A 124 3.96 -4.46 -17.33
N THR A 125 3.44 -4.16 -16.15
CA THR A 125 2.29 -3.25 -15.97
C THR A 125 2.62 -1.85 -16.52
N MET A 126 3.76 -1.27 -16.11
CA MET A 126 4.18 0.06 -16.57
C MET A 126 4.40 0.14 -18.08
N ALA A 127 4.94 -0.92 -18.70
CA ALA A 127 5.19 -0.94 -20.14
C ALA A 127 3.91 -1.18 -20.96
N LEU A 128 2.99 -2.03 -20.48
CA LEU A 128 1.79 -2.40 -21.23
C LEU A 128 0.70 -1.34 -21.21
N ILE A 129 0.60 -0.51 -20.17
CA ILE A 129 -0.39 0.58 -20.12
C ILE A 129 -0.28 1.50 -21.36
N PRO A 130 0.89 2.12 -21.66
CA PRO A 130 1.02 2.97 -22.84
C PRO A 130 0.97 2.17 -24.15
N LEU A 131 1.47 0.93 -24.18
CA LEU A 131 1.48 0.11 -25.40
C LEU A 131 0.08 -0.32 -25.85
N THR A 132 -0.81 -0.61 -24.89
CA THR A 132 -2.17 -1.07 -25.15
C THR A 132 -3.19 0.08 -25.20
N TYR A 133 -2.75 1.31 -24.94
CA TYR A 133 -3.61 2.50 -24.77
C TYR A 133 -4.76 2.28 -23.77
N SER A 134 -4.59 1.36 -22.82
CA SER A 134 -5.62 0.96 -21.87
C SER A 134 -5.00 0.57 -20.53
N ILE A 135 -5.38 1.32 -19.50
CA ILE A 135 -4.95 1.06 -18.11
C ILE A 135 -5.44 -0.33 -17.68
N ALA A 136 -6.68 -0.69 -18.03
CA ALA A 136 -7.28 -1.96 -17.66
C ALA A 136 -6.49 -3.17 -18.19
N TYR A 137 -6.12 -3.16 -19.48
CA TYR A 137 -5.36 -4.28 -20.06
C TYR A 137 -3.94 -4.36 -19.49
N GLY A 138 -3.29 -3.23 -19.24
CA GLY A 138 -1.97 -3.19 -18.60
C GLY A 138 -1.99 -3.78 -17.18
N VAL A 139 -2.97 -3.39 -16.36
CA VAL A 139 -3.12 -3.90 -14.97
C VAL A 139 -3.46 -5.39 -14.96
N ILE A 140 -4.37 -5.85 -15.82
CA ILE A 140 -4.74 -7.27 -15.91
C ILE A 140 -3.50 -8.12 -16.27
N ALA A 141 -2.72 -7.69 -17.26
CA ALA A 141 -1.51 -8.41 -17.65
C ALA A 141 -0.46 -8.46 -16.53
N GLY A 142 -0.31 -7.37 -15.76
CA GLY A 142 0.49 -7.31 -14.55
C GLY A 142 0.07 -8.34 -13.49
N ILE A 143 -1.22 -8.36 -13.13
CA ILE A 143 -1.76 -9.29 -12.15
C ILE A 143 -1.59 -10.74 -12.61
N VAL A 144 -1.83 -11.04 -13.89
CA VAL A 144 -1.64 -12.38 -14.45
C VAL A 144 -0.17 -12.80 -14.37
N ALA A 145 0.77 -11.91 -14.71
CA ALA A 145 2.20 -12.19 -14.58
C ALA A 145 2.60 -12.46 -13.12
N TYR A 146 2.08 -11.69 -12.17
CA TYR A 146 2.30 -11.91 -10.74
C TYR A 146 1.80 -13.29 -10.30
N VAL A 147 0.56 -13.64 -10.66
CA VAL A 147 -0.03 -14.94 -10.32
C VAL A 147 0.73 -16.10 -10.97
N LEU A 148 1.20 -15.95 -12.21
CA LEU A 148 1.97 -17.00 -12.89
C LEU A 148 3.35 -17.21 -12.25
N ILE A 149 4.09 -16.14 -11.96
CA ILE A 149 5.44 -16.25 -11.38
C ILE A 149 5.35 -16.74 -9.93
N ASN A 150 4.55 -16.08 -9.10
CA ASN A 150 4.43 -16.43 -7.69
C ASN A 150 3.69 -17.76 -7.50
N GLY A 151 2.64 -18.01 -8.28
CA GLY A 151 1.86 -19.24 -8.24
C GLY A 151 2.64 -20.46 -8.76
N SER A 152 3.45 -20.32 -9.82
CA SER A 152 4.31 -21.42 -10.27
C SER A 152 5.40 -21.76 -9.24
N ALA A 153 5.99 -20.76 -8.58
CA ALA A 153 6.93 -20.98 -7.50
C ALA A 153 6.30 -21.77 -6.34
N LEU A 154 5.09 -21.40 -5.91
CA LEU A 154 4.35 -22.11 -4.86
C LEU A 154 3.93 -23.52 -5.28
N PHE A 155 3.57 -23.70 -6.56
CA PHE A 155 3.23 -25.02 -7.09
C PHE A 155 4.45 -25.95 -7.10
N ILE A 156 5.63 -25.44 -7.45
CA ILE A 156 6.89 -26.19 -7.42
C ILE A 156 7.25 -26.56 -5.97
N GLU A 157 7.10 -25.64 -5.02
CA GLU A 157 7.35 -25.91 -3.60
C GLU A 157 6.43 -27.01 -3.06
N LYS A 158 5.13 -26.94 -3.41
CA LYS A 158 4.12 -27.92 -3.01
C LYS A 158 4.30 -29.27 -3.70
N ALA A 159 4.76 -29.29 -4.95
CA ALA A 159 5.10 -30.51 -5.67
C ALA A 159 6.44 -31.11 -5.21
N SER A 160 7.37 -30.30 -4.70
CA SER A 160 8.72 -30.72 -4.30
C SER A 160 8.83 -31.13 -2.82
N PHE A 161 7.73 -31.18 -2.05
CA PHE A 161 7.69 -31.64 -0.65
C PHE A 161 8.85 -31.06 0.21
N GLY A 162 9.19 -29.77 0.02
CA GLY A 162 10.20 -29.08 0.83
C GLY A 162 11.67 -29.36 0.51
N ARG A 163 12.00 -30.00 -0.64
CA ARG A 163 13.40 -30.29 -1.01
C ARG A 163 14.17 -29.14 -1.67
N ILE A 164 13.48 -28.12 -2.16
CA ILE A 164 14.07 -26.92 -2.80
C ILE A 164 13.40 -25.71 -2.16
N THR A 165 14.07 -25.06 -1.22
CA THR A 165 13.67 -23.76 -0.70
C THR A 165 14.30 -22.69 -1.60
N HIS A 166 13.47 -21.95 -2.33
CA HIS A 166 13.94 -20.73 -2.99
C HIS A 166 14.15 -19.66 -1.91
N ASP A 167 15.17 -18.81 -2.06
CA ASP A 167 15.43 -17.71 -1.12
C ASP A 167 14.26 -16.70 -1.17
N ASN A 168 13.28 -16.92 -0.31
CA ASN A 168 12.11 -16.07 -0.10
C ASN A 168 12.39 -14.95 0.92
N SER A 169 13.65 -14.74 1.33
CA SER A 169 14.02 -13.77 2.37
C SER A 169 13.64 -12.33 2.05
N LYS A 170 13.36 -12.02 0.78
CA LYS A 170 13.01 -10.66 0.31
C LYS A 170 11.57 -10.53 -0.18
N ARG A 171 10.70 -11.53 -0.01
CA ARG A 171 9.27 -11.39 -0.33
C ARG A 171 8.63 -10.38 0.62
N GLU A 172 7.83 -9.45 0.11
CA GLU A 172 6.94 -8.68 0.98
C GLU A 172 5.86 -9.61 1.54
N THR A 173 5.84 -9.74 2.86
CA THR A 173 5.14 -10.81 3.61
C THR A 173 3.64 -10.57 3.81
N TRP A 174 2.99 -9.72 3.00
CA TRP A 174 1.53 -9.53 3.10
C TRP A 174 0.76 -10.84 2.89
N TRP A 175 1.17 -11.68 1.93
CA TRP A 175 0.54 -13.00 1.71
C TRP A 175 0.93 -14.06 2.75
N SER A 176 2.14 -14.00 3.30
CA SER A 176 2.58 -14.97 4.32
C SER A 176 2.01 -14.66 5.70
N GLY A 177 1.59 -13.42 5.98
CA GLY A 177 0.74 -13.12 7.14
C GLY A 177 -0.62 -13.82 7.03
N LEU A 178 -1.21 -13.83 5.82
CA LEU A 178 -2.43 -14.59 5.51
C LEU A 178 -2.21 -16.11 5.51
N ALA A 179 -1.04 -16.59 5.09
CA ALA A 179 -0.68 -18.01 5.14
C ALA A 179 -0.25 -18.48 6.55
N GLY A 180 0.19 -17.56 7.41
CA GLY A 180 0.55 -17.77 8.82
C GLY A 180 -0.65 -17.81 9.76
N VAL A 181 -1.79 -17.22 9.35
CA VAL A 181 -3.09 -17.57 9.92
C VAL A 181 -3.46 -18.92 9.33
N GLY A 182 -3.00 -20.00 9.98
CA GLY A 182 -3.29 -21.35 9.56
C GLY A 182 -4.78 -21.46 9.19
N ILE A 183 -5.05 -21.93 7.97
CA ILE A 183 -6.38 -22.17 7.39
C ILE A 183 -7.27 -23.07 8.27
N VAL A 184 -6.70 -23.65 9.33
CA VAL A 184 -7.41 -24.37 10.38
C VAL A 184 -8.06 -23.41 11.37
N PRO A 185 -9.40 -23.38 11.44
CA PRO A 185 -10.10 -22.64 12.45
C PRO A 185 -9.65 -23.07 13.85
N ILE A 186 -9.57 -22.12 14.78
CA ILE A 186 -9.14 -22.32 16.17
C ILE A 186 -9.90 -23.46 16.85
N TRP A 187 -11.20 -23.64 16.54
CA TRP A 187 -11.99 -24.73 17.10
C TRP A 187 -11.50 -26.11 16.68
N ILE A 188 -10.95 -26.27 15.46
CA ILE A 188 -10.42 -27.56 14.98
C ILE A 188 -9.14 -27.93 15.74
N LYS A 189 -8.26 -26.97 16.01
CA LYS A 189 -7.06 -27.18 16.84
C LYS A 189 -7.44 -27.55 18.27
N ILE A 190 -8.45 -26.88 18.84
CA ILE A 190 -8.96 -27.18 20.19
C ILE A 190 -9.60 -28.57 20.23
N VAL A 191 -10.38 -28.96 19.22
CA VAL A 191 -11.02 -30.28 19.14
C VAL A 191 -9.97 -31.38 18.96
N ALA A 192 -8.95 -31.16 18.13
CA ALA A 192 -7.84 -32.10 17.96
C ALA A 192 -7.00 -32.27 19.24
N ALA A 193 -6.71 -31.16 19.95
CA ALA A 193 -6.01 -31.19 21.23
C ALA A 193 -6.82 -31.92 22.31
N LYS A 194 -8.14 -31.68 22.36
CA LYS A 194 -9.06 -32.33 23.32
C LYS A 194 -9.26 -33.82 23.02
N ALA A 195 -9.20 -34.24 21.75
CA ALA A 195 -9.25 -35.64 21.34
C ALA A 195 -7.95 -36.42 21.66
N GLN A 196 -6.81 -35.73 21.73
CA GLN A 196 -5.52 -36.32 22.09
C GLN A 196 -5.21 -36.31 23.59
N GLY A 197 -6.13 -35.84 24.44
CA GLY A 197 -5.96 -35.85 25.90
C GLY A 197 -4.79 -35.00 26.42
N LYS A 198 -4.28 -34.05 25.62
CA LYS A 198 -3.25 -33.10 26.02
C LYS A 198 -3.88 -31.73 26.27
N GLU A 199 -3.55 -31.13 27.41
CA GLU A 199 -3.90 -29.73 27.71
C GLU A 199 -3.27 -28.80 26.66
N TYR A 200 -4.06 -27.82 26.21
CA TYR A 200 -3.62 -26.78 25.29
C TYR A 200 -2.66 -25.85 26.04
N LYS A 201 -1.35 -26.00 25.80
CA LYS A 201 -0.36 -24.98 26.17
C LYS A 201 -0.35 -23.92 25.08
N HIS A 202 -0.60 -22.67 25.48
CA HIS A 202 -0.19 -21.51 24.69
C HIS A 202 1.34 -21.49 24.67
N GLU A 203 1.93 -21.90 23.55
CA GLU A 203 3.29 -21.51 23.18
C GLU A 203 3.14 -20.41 22.12
N GLU A 204 2.83 -19.22 22.59
CA GLU A 204 3.17 -17.97 21.91
C GLU A 204 4.00 -17.16 22.91
N GLU A 205 5.10 -16.58 22.42
CA GLU A 205 6.17 -15.89 23.14
C GLU A 205 7.28 -16.82 23.66
N ASP A 206 8.33 -17.03 22.85
CA ASP A 206 9.71 -17.19 23.34
C ASP A 206 10.75 -17.12 22.19
N GLU A 207 10.40 -17.40 20.92
CA GLU A 207 11.34 -17.21 19.78
C GLU A 207 11.38 -15.77 19.22
N THR A 208 10.37 -14.95 19.54
CA THR A 208 10.34 -13.53 19.17
C THR A 208 11.29 -12.68 20.01
N ASP A 209 11.58 -13.05 21.27
CA ASP A 209 12.43 -12.23 22.14
C ASP A 209 13.93 -12.40 21.86
N GLU A 210 14.40 -13.57 21.43
CA GLU A 210 15.82 -13.77 21.08
C GLU A 210 16.19 -13.08 19.75
N SER A 211 15.28 -13.05 18.79
CA SER A 211 15.48 -12.35 17.51
C SER A 211 15.38 -10.83 17.65
N ILE A 212 14.52 -10.32 18.55
CA ILE A 212 14.42 -8.89 18.91
C ILE A 212 15.64 -8.43 19.73
N GLY A 213 16.18 -9.27 20.61
CA GLY A 213 17.38 -8.98 21.39
C GLY A 213 18.63 -8.77 20.53
N SER A 214 18.82 -9.58 19.50
CA SER A 214 19.94 -9.46 18.55
C SER A 214 19.81 -8.21 17.66
N PHE A 215 18.59 -7.84 17.26
CA PHE A 215 18.33 -6.65 16.45
C PHE A 215 18.58 -5.34 17.22
N LYS A 216 18.17 -5.30 18.50
CA LYS A 216 18.37 -4.14 19.39
C LYS A 216 19.84 -3.88 19.71
N GLN A 217 20.65 -4.94 19.76
CA GLN A 217 22.09 -4.84 20.02
C GLN A 217 22.87 -4.32 18.79
N MET A 218 22.45 -4.68 17.57
CA MET A 218 23.00 -4.12 16.32
C MET A 218 22.60 -2.66 16.06
N GLU A 219 21.39 -2.24 16.43
CA GLU A 219 20.95 -0.84 16.30
C GLU A 219 21.66 0.09 17.29
N THR A 220 21.99 -0.41 18.49
CA THR A 220 22.68 0.39 19.51
C THR A 220 24.17 0.59 19.18
N GLU A 221 24.85 -0.38 18.56
CA GLU A 221 26.24 -0.18 18.08
C GLU A 221 26.31 0.77 16.87
N LYS A 222 25.34 0.73 15.94
CA LYS A 222 25.31 1.63 14.78
C LYS A 222 24.85 3.06 15.12
N GLY A 223 24.00 3.22 16.13
CA GLY A 223 23.48 4.53 16.55
C GLY A 223 24.48 5.43 17.30
N VAL A 224 25.62 4.90 17.74
CA VAL A 224 26.64 5.68 18.48
C VAL A 224 27.73 6.23 17.55
N GLU A 225 27.93 5.66 16.35
CA GLU A 225 28.98 6.09 15.40
C GLU A 225 28.53 7.19 14.41
N GLU A 226 27.22 7.40 14.17
CA GLU A 226 26.73 8.32 13.12
C GLU A 226 26.03 9.60 13.63
N LEU A 227 26.46 10.15 14.76
CA LEU A 227 26.11 11.54 15.12
C LEU A 227 27.21 12.50 14.64
N PRO A 228 27.03 13.25 13.53
CA PRO A 228 27.85 14.43 13.30
C PRO A 228 27.60 15.44 14.43
N VAL A 229 28.70 15.79 15.09
CA VAL A 229 28.84 16.78 16.15
C VAL A 229 28.36 18.15 15.66
N ALA A 230 27.06 18.47 15.75
CA ALA A 230 26.58 19.82 15.43
C ALA A 230 25.22 20.23 16.02
N VAL A 231 24.72 19.68 17.14
CA VAL A 231 23.63 20.34 17.90
C VAL A 231 23.79 20.07 19.40
N ARG A 232 24.86 20.63 19.98
CA ARG A 232 24.91 21.01 21.39
C ARG A 232 25.49 22.40 21.41
N ILE A 233 24.65 23.43 21.41
CA ILE A 233 24.62 24.58 22.35
C ILE A 233 23.33 25.34 22.00
N THR A 234 22.35 25.29 22.90
CA THR A 234 21.61 26.43 23.51
C THR A 234 20.25 25.94 23.95
N GLU A 235 19.95 26.31 25.19
CA GLU A 235 18.78 26.02 26.02
C GLU A 235 17.43 26.30 25.36
#